data_AF-A0A7X2MIE5-F1
#
_entry.id   AF-A0A7X2MIE5-F1
#
_cell.length_a   1.000
_cell.length_b   1.000
_cell.length_c   1.000
_cell.angle_alpha   90.00
_cell.angle_beta   90.00
_cell.angle_gamma   90.00
#
_symmetry.space_group_name_H-M   'P 1'
#
loop_
_entity.id
_entity.type
_entity.pdbx_description
1 polymer ?
#
loop_
_entity_poly.entity_id
_entity_poly.type
_entity_poly.pdbx_seq_one_letter_code
_entity_poly.pdbx_strand_id
1 'polypeptide(L)'
;MSHKMRGRKAPETVKIHAATVRMDDADKARLRQMTSEHPLYTESVIIRAALQAFLAYGVPMRTEIVLASLNEGDVSELMRRHGMLPTSESEGTHAV
;
A
#
# COMPACT_ATOMS: atom_id res chain seq x y z
N MET A 1 -51.54 16.74 5.43
CA MET A 1 -50.90 15.50 5.92
C MET A 1 -49.39 15.69 5.89
N SER A 2 -48.73 15.68 7.04
CA SER A 2 -47.30 15.99 7.17
C SER A 2 -46.53 14.71 7.49
N HIS A 3 -45.79 14.18 6.52
CA HIS A 3 -44.92 13.02 6.72
C HIS A 3 -43.69 13.45 7.52
N LYS A 4 -43.70 13.21 8.83
CA LYS A 4 -42.51 13.33 9.68
C LYS A 4 -41.60 12.12 9.41
N MET A 5 -40.54 12.33 8.64
CA MET A 5 -39.39 11.41 8.54
C MET A 5 -38.63 11.40 9.88
N ARG A 6 -39.18 10.74 10.90
CA ARG A 6 -38.44 10.37 12.12
C ARG A 6 -37.85 8.98 11.90
N GLY A 7 -36.52 8.86 11.96
CA GLY A 7 -35.91 7.55 12.24
C GLY A 7 -34.71 7.13 11.39
N ARG A 8 -34.19 7.94 10.46
CA ARG A 8 -32.85 7.65 9.90
C ARG A 8 -31.81 8.02 10.94
N LYS A 9 -31.45 7.05 11.81
CA LYS A 9 -30.15 7.05 12.48
C LYS A 9 -29.11 7.26 11.38
N ALA A 10 -28.35 8.36 11.45
CA ALA A 10 -27.17 8.51 10.62
C ALA A 10 -26.34 7.23 10.77
N PRO A 11 -25.81 6.65 9.67
CA PRO A 11 -24.96 5.48 9.80
C PRO A 11 -23.87 5.80 10.82
N GLU A 12 -23.63 4.88 11.76
CA GLU A 12 -22.51 4.95 12.68
C GLU A 12 -21.29 5.41 11.89
N THR A 13 -20.62 6.45 12.36
CA THR A 13 -19.37 6.94 11.79
C THR A 13 -18.37 5.79 11.81
N VAL A 14 -18.33 5.03 10.71
CA VAL A 14 -17.33 3.99 10.47
C VAL A 14 -16.00 4.70 10.64
N LYS A 15 -15.18 4.28 11.62
CA LYS A 15 -13.82 4.78 11.75
C LYS A 15 -13.07 4.40 10.47
N ILE A 16 -12.99 5.34 9.53
CA ILE A 16 -12.21 5.17 8.32
C ILE A 16 -10.75 5.34 8.74
N HIS A 17 -10.06 4.22 8.95
CA HIS A 17 -8.62 4.24 9.06
C HIS A 17 -8.05 4.54 7.67
N ALA A 18 -7.81 5.82 7.39
CA ALA A 18 -7.14 6.24 6.18
C ALA A 18 -5.64 5.96 6.34
N ALA A 19 -5.11 5.05 5.53
CA ALA A 19 -3.68 4.82 5.41
C ALA A 19 -3.17 5.56 4.16
N THR A 20 -2.06 6.29 4.32
CA THR A 20 -1.36 6.93 3.21
C THR A 20 -0.26 6.02 2.73
N VAL A 21 -0.31 5.64 1.45
CA VAL A 21 0.71 4.82 0.79
C VAL A 21 1.46 5.68 -0.22
N ARG A 22 2.79 5.55 -0.25
CA ARG A 22 3.62 6.13 -1.32
C ARG A 22 3.74 5.09 -2.44
N MET A 23 3.53 5.54 -3.66
CA MET A 23 3.58 4.73 -4.87
C MET A 23 4.20 5.60 -5.96
N ASP A 24 4.99 4.99 -6.85
CA ASP A 24 5.53 5.72 -7.99
C ASP A 24 4.41 6.09 -9.00
N ASP A 25 4.75 6.97 -9.94
CA ASP A 25 3.79 7.48 -10.90
C ASP A 25 3.33 6.41 -11.91
N ALA A 26 4.16 5.40 -12.20
CA ALA A 26 3.84 4.36 -13.17
C ALA A 26 2.79 3.40 -12.60
N ASP A 27 2.96 2.93 -11.37
CA ASP A 27 2.00 2.08 -10.68
C ASP A 27 0.71 2.84 -10.36
N LYS A 28 0.82 4.14 -10.06
CA LYS A 28 -0.36 5.01 -9.95
C LYS A 28 -1.14 5.13 -11.25
N ALA A 29 -0.45 5.28 -12.37
CA ALA A 29 -1.10 5.32 -13.68
C ALA A 29 -1.80 4.00 -14.02
N ARG A 30 -1.17 2.86 -13.73
CA ARG A 30 -1.78 1.53 -13.90
C ARG A 30 -3.02 1.35 -13.03
N LEU A 31 -2.97 1.76 -11.76
CA LEU A 31 -4.13 1.70 -10.87
C LEU A 31 -5.29 2.56 -11.38
N ARG A 32 -5.00 3.75 -11.90
CA ARG A 32 -5.99 4.62 -12.56
C ARG A 32 -6.59 3.97 -13.81
N GLN A 33 -5.77 3.31 -14.62
CA GLN A 33 -6.25 2.58 -15.78
C GLN A 33 -7.27 1.50 -15.38
N MET A 34 -7.00 0.74 -14.31
CA MET A 34 -7.97 -0.26 -13.81
C MET A 34 -9.31 0.37 -13.42
N THR A 35 -9.31 1.58 -12.85
CA THR A 35 -10.57 2.30 -12.57
C THR A 35 -11.28 2.79 -13.83
N SER A 36 -10.54 3.08 -14.91
CA SER A 36 -11.14 3.47 -16.19
C SER A 36 -11.83 2.28 -16.88
N GLU A 37 -11.30 1.07 -16.71
CA GLU A 37 -11.88 -0.19 -17.21
C GLU A 37 -13.09 -0.63 -16.38
N HIS A 38 -13.14 -0.24 -15.10
CA HIS A 38 -14.23 -0.57 -14.18
C HIS A 38 -14.71 0.65 -13.37
N PRO A 39 -15.55 1.53 -13.96
CA PRO A 39 -15.90 2.84 -13.39
C PRO A 39 -16.69 2.79 -12.06
N LEU A 40 -17.19 1.61 -11.68
CA LEU A 40 -17.86 1.41 -10.38
C LEU A 40 -16.88 1.19 -9.22
N TYR A 41 -15.59 0.94 -9.51
CA TYR A 41 -14.57 0.72 -8.50
C TYR A 41 -13.63 1.92 -8.41
N THR A 42 -13.48 2.44 -7.19
CA THR A 42 -12.46 3.46 -6.91
C THR A 42 -11.10 2.82 -6.68
N GLU A 43 -10.02 3.60 -6.83
CA GLU A 43 -8.64 3.15 -6.53
C GLU A 43 -8.57 2.48 -5.13
N SER A 44 -9.23 3.07 -4.12
CA SER A 44 -9.26 2.51 -2.75
C SER A 44 -10.02 1.19 -2.64
N VAL A 45 -11.08 0.98 -3.45
CA VAL A 45 -11.80 -0.31 -3.48
C VAL A 45 -10.93 -1.38 -4.11
N ILE A 46 -10.23 -1.05 -5.19
CA ILE A 46 -9.29 -1.97 -5.87
C ILE A 46 -8.17 -2.37 -4.91
N ILE A 47 -7.51 -1.40 -4.25
CA ILE A 47 -6.46 -1.68 -3.25
C ILE A 47 -7.00 -2.57 -2.13
N ARG A 48 -8.20 -2.29 -1.61
CA ARG A 48 -8.79 -3.10 -0.53
C ARG A 48 -9.05 -4.53 -0.98
N ALA A 49 -9.60 -4.74 -2.17
CA ALA A 49 -9.83 -6.06 -2.73
C ALA A 49 -8.51 -6.83 -2.93
N ALA A 50 -7.47 -6.16 -3.45
CA ALA A 50 -6.14 -6.75 -3.62
C ALA A 50 -5.52 -7.16 -2.27
N LEU A 51 -5.61 -6.31 -1.25
CA LEU A 51 -5.14 -6.63 0.11
C LEU A 51 -5.91 -7.80 0.72
N GLN A 52 -7.24 -7.86 0.54
CA GLN A 52 -8.06 -8.97 1.03
C GLN A 52 -7.67 -10.28 0.35
N ALA A 53 -7.47 -10.27 -0.97
CA ALA A 53 -7.00 -11.44 -1.72
C ALA A 53 -5.59 -11.86 -1.25
N PHE A 54 -4.68 -10.90 -1.07
CA PHE A 54 -3.33 -11.17 -0.58
C PHE A 54 -3.34 -11.79 0.83
N LEU A 55 -4.15 -11.25 1.74
CA LEU A 55 -4.27 -11.75 3.12
C LEU A 55 -4.96 -13.11 3.21
N ALA A 56 -5.76 -13.49 2.21
CA ALA A 56 -6.38 -14.82 2.13
C ALA A 56 -5.36 -15.93 1.84
N TYR A 57 -4.20 -15.62 1.24
CA TYR A 57 -3.12 -16.59 1.06
C TYR A 57 -2.46 -16.97 2.38
N GLY A 58 -1.95 -18.20 2.47
CA GLY A 58 -1.15 -18.64 3.63
C GLY A 58 0.17 -17.88 3.76
N VAL A 59 0.76 -17.88 4.96
CA VAL A 59 2.03 -17.18 5.26
C VAL A 59 3.14 -17.49 4.24
N PRO A 60 3.41 -18.76 3.87
CA PRO A 60 4.49 -19.06 2.92
C PRO A 60 4.30 -18.38 1.56
N MET A 61 3.08 -18.45 1.01
CA MET A 61 2.76 -17.84 -0.28
C MET A 61 2.87 -16.32 -0.23
N ARG A 62 2.42 -15.68 0.86
CA ARG A 62 2.57 -14.23 1.04
C ARG A 62 4.04 -13.83 1.10
N THR A 63 4.88 -14.62 1.75
CA THR A 63 6.34 -14.40 1.78
C THR A 63 6.94 -14.49 0.39
N GLU A 64 6.61 -15.54 -0.38
CA GLU A 64 7.10 -15.70 -1.75
C GLU A 64 6.67 -14.54 -2.67
N ILE A 65 5.40 -14.11 -2.58
CA ILE A 65 4.91 -12.96 -3.35
C ILE A 65 5.68 -11.69 -3.00
N VAL A 66 5.92 -11.43 -1.71
CA VAL A 66 6.68 -10.26 -1.27
C VAL A 66 8.10 -10.34 -1.82
N LEU A 67 8.79 -11.47 -1.63
CA LEU A 67 10.15 -11.66 -2.12
C LEU A 67 10.25 -11.48 -3.64
N ALA A 68 9.30 -12.01 -4.41
CA ALA A 68 9.25 -11.86 -5.87
C ALA A 68 8.96 -10.42 -6.33
N SER A 69 8.38 -9.57 -5.47
CA SER A 69 8.08 -8.16 -5.76
C SER A 69 9.24 -7.21 -5.45
N LEU A 70 10.24 -7.65 -4.69
CA LEU A 70 11.39 -6.82 -4.33
C LEU A 70 12.39 -6.75 -5.49
N ASN A 71 12.88 -5.56 -5.80
CA ASN A 71 14.02 -5.36 -6.69
C ASN A 71 15.35 -5.31 -5.89
N GLU A 72 16.48 -5.28 -6.61
CA GLU A 72 17.81 -5.21 -5.98
C GLU A 72 17.99 -4.00 -5.05
N GLY A 73 17.36 -2.87 -5.39
CA GLY A 73 17.33 -1.66 -4.56
C GLY A 73 16.57 -1.87 -3.25
N ASP A 74 15.38 -2.49 -3.32
CA ASP A 74 14.57 -2.80 -2.14
C ASP A 74 15.30 -3.75 -1.19
N VAL A 75 15.96 -4.78 -1.74
CA VAL A 75 16.78 -5.72 -0.97
C VAL A 75 17.98 -5.00 -0.36
N SER A 76 18.69 -4.16 -1.11
CA SER A 76 19.85 -3.41 -0.64
C SER A 76 19.49 -2.45 0.50
N GLU A 77 18.35 -1.75 0.39
CA GLU A 77 17.86 -0.87 1.45
C GLU A 77 17.46 -1.66 2.71
N LEU A 78 16.80 -2.81 2.54
CA LEU A 78 16.43 -3.67 3.65
C LEU A 78 17.67 -4.21 4.38
N MET A 79 18.67 -4.70 3.63
CA MET A 79 19.93 -5.14 4.19
C MET A 79 20.67 -4.02 4.94
N ARG A 80 20.67 -2.79 4.40
CA ARG A 80 21.25 -1.62 5.08
C ARG A 80 20.54 -1.32 6.41
N ARG A 81 19.20 -1.32 6.42
CA ARG A 81 18.40 -1.08 7.63
C ARG A 81 18.63 -2.14 8.73
N HIS A 82 18.97 -3.36 8.34
CA HIS A 82 19.31 -4.44 9.26
C HIS A 82 20.82 -4.58 9.56
N GLY A 83 21.64 -3.60 9.15
CA GLY A 83 23.08 -3.59 9.43
C GLY A 83 23.88 -4.64 8.66
N MET A 84 23.30 -5.23 7.60
CA MET A 84 23.93 -6.25 6.76
C MET A 84 24.72 -5.68 5.58
N LEU A 85 24.53 -4.40 5.26
CA LEU A 85 25.40 -3.65 4.34
C LEU A 85 25.95 -2.39 5.04
N PRO A 86 27.23 -2.04 4.82
CA PRO A 86 27.78 -0.78 5.32
C PRO A 86 26.99 0.39 4.74
N THR A 87 26.56 1.31 5.60
CA THR A 87 26.06 2.61 5.15
C THR A 87 27.20 3.32 4.44
N SER A 88 26.99 3.66 3.17
CA SER A 88 27.91 4.48 2.36
C SER A 88 27.94 5.92 2.90
N GLU A 89 28.40 6.09 4.13
CA GLU A 89 28.70 7.36 4.79
C GLU A 89 30.05 7.18 5.51
N SER A 90 31.10 6.94 4.73
CA SER A 90 32.48 7.04 5.21
C SER A 90 33.44 7.36 4.06
N GLU A 91 33.08 8.34 3.23
CA GLU A 91 34.04 9.05 2.40
C GLU A 91 33.97 10.53 2.79
N GLY A 92 34.63 10.85 3.89
CA GLY A 92 34.67 12.20 4.40
C GLY A 92 35.52 12.27 5.66
N THR A 93 36.76 12.73 5.48
CA THR A 93 37.68 13.21 6.53
C THR A 93 38.60 12.16 7.15
N HIS A 94 39.69 11.84 6.46
CA HIS A 94 40.99 11.82 7.11
C HIS A 94 42.00 12.59 6.26
N ALA A 95 42.13 13.88 6.61
CA ALA A 95 43.33 14.64 6.34
C ALA A 95 44.45 14.12 7.25
N VAL A 96 45.61 13.81 6.66
CA VAL A 96 46.94 14.02 7.23
C VAL A 96 47.86 14.44 6.09
#